data_AF-A0A650M3R1-F1
#
_entry.id   AF-A0A650M3R1-F1
#
_cell.length_a   1.000
_cell.length_b   1.000
_cell.length_c   1.000
_cell.angle_alpha   90.00
_cell.angle_beta   90.00
_cell.angle_gamma   90.00
#
_symmetry.space_group_name_H-M   'P 1'
#
loop_
_entity.id
_entity.type
_entity.pdbx_description
1 polymer ?
#
loop_
_entity_poly.entity_id
_entity_poly.type
_entity_poly.pdbx_seq_one_letter_code
_entity_poly.pdbx_strand_id
1 'polypeptide(L)'
;MGYISRNEYLTNTVDFIDIENTYNKSITDEEMSLKELKSALGIDDENITVNENLDFDISKIANIDFEEDFNQVINNNSNIKIKKIELDQVEDNDDSDDYEIDNAELELTKGKSDLRLTFQDNYNNLMNSYNSIKNSMNKLTDKENAFNIKKVKLNHGYISNKECEEAYIQLINQKSEYIKEKNTLYVNYLKYMQMKDGYLI
;
A
#
# COMPACT_ATOMS: atom_id res chain seq x y z
N MET A 1 28.03 -39.57 -0.50
CA MET A 1 27.43 -38.61 -1.47
C MET A 1 26.76 -39.45 -2.55
N GLY A 2 25.43 -39.36 -2.66
CA GLY A 2 24.66 -40.10 -3.67
C GLY A 2 24.67 -39.37 -5.00
N TYR A 3 24.64 -40.12 -6.10
CA TYR A 3 24.54 -39.57 -7.45
C TYR A 3 23.14 -38.98 -7.67
N ILE A 4 23.07 -37.71 -8.08
CA ILE A 4 21.83 -37.06 -8.57
C ILE A 4 21.60 -37.42 -10.03
N SER A 5 20.34 -37.54 -10.44
CA SER A 5 20.02 -37.86 -11.83
C SER A 5 20.38 -36.69 -12.76
N ARG A 6 20.68 -36.96 -14.03
CA ARG A 6 20.96 -35.90 -15.03
C ARG A 6 19.80 -34.90 -15.14
N ASN A 7 18.55 -35.38 -15.04
CA ASN A 7 17.37 -34.50 -15.07
C ASN A 7 17.33 -33.61 -13.83
N GLU A 8 17.58 -34.16 -12.65
CA GLU A 8 17.62 -33.39 -11.40
C GLU A 8 18.75 -32.36 -11.39
N TYR A 9 19.92 -32.68 -11.95
CA TYR A 9 21.00 -31.71 -12.16
C TYR A 9 20.59 -30.57 -13.12
N LEU A 10 19.95 -30.90 -14.25
CA LEU A 10 19.51 -29.91 -15.23
C LEU A 10 18.40 -29.00 -14.67
N THR A 11 17.42 -29.57 -13.96
CA THR A 11 16.37 -28.81 -13.26
C THR A 11 16.98 -27.85 -12.24
N ASN A 12 17.87 -28.34 -11.37
CA ASN A 12 18.54 -27.48 -10.39
C ASN A 12 19.37 -26.35 -11.05
N THR A 13 19.95 -26.60 -12.23
CA THR A 13 20.71 -25.59 -12.97
C THR A 13 19.81 -24.50 -13.55
N VAL A 14 18.66 -24.88 -14.12
CA VAL A 14 17.65 -23.94 -14.61
C VAL A 14 17.07 -23.12 -13.46
N ASP A 15 16.69 -23.78 -12.36
CA ASP A 15 16.17 -23.12 -11.16
C ASP A 15 17.16 -22.09 -10.61
N PHE A 16 18.46 -22.40 -10.62
CA PHE A 16 19.51 -21.47 -10.19
C PHE A 16 19.60 -20.22 -11.10
N ILE A 17 19.58 -20.40 -12.42
CA ILE A 17 19.61 -19.30 -13.38
C ILE A 17 18.37 -18.40 -13.22
N ASP A 18 17.20 -18.99 -13.02
CA ASP A 18 15.95 -18.24 -12.83
C ASP A 18 15.96 -17.45 -11.51
N ILE A 19 16.51 -18.02 -10.44
CA ILE A 19 16.72 -17.32 -9.16
C ILE A 19 17.69 -16.15 -9.34
N GLU A 20 18.83 -16.37 -10.00
CA GLU A 20 19.84 -15.33 -10.24
C GLU A 20 19.27 -14.18 -11.09
N ASN A 21 18.51 -14.49 -12.14
CA ASN A 21 17.83 -13.48 -12.95
C ASN A 21 16.78 -12.69 -12.16
N THR A 22 15.98 -13.38 -11.33
CA THR A 22 14.98 -12.74 -10.46
C THR A 22 15.63 -11.80 -9.45
N TYR A 23 16.76 -12.22 -8.88
CA TYR A 23 17.54 -11.43 -7.93
C TYR A 23 18.13 -10.17 -8.59
N ASN A 24 18.82 -10.33 -9.72
CA ASN A 24 19.43 -9.21 -10.45
C ASN A 24 18.38 -8.20 -10.92
N LYS A 25 17.21 -8.67 -11.36
CA LYS A 25 16.09 -7.80 -11.68
C LYS A 25 15.61 -7.01 -10.45
N SER A 26 15.49 -7.65 -9.30
CA SER A 26 15.03 -6.99 -8.07
C SER A 26 15.97 -5.86 -7.65
N ILE A 27 17.30 -6.06 -7.76
CA ILE A 27 18.30 -4.99 -7.53
C ILE A 27 18.09 -3.83 -8.51
N THR A 28 17.93 -4.15 -9.79
CA THR A 28 17.79 -3.13 -10.83
C THR A 28 16.52 -2.30 -10.62
N ASP A 29 15.40 -2.96 -10.27
CA ASP A 29 14.13 -2.30 -9.98
C ASP A 29 14.22 -1.39 -8.75
N GLU A 30 14.95 -1.80 -7.71
CA GLU A 30 15.21 -0.99 -6.51
C GLU A 30 16.06 0.25 -6.82
N GLU A 31 17.17 0.08 -7.56
CA GLU A 31 18.04 1.18 -7.98
C GLU A 31 17.30 2.21 -8.84
N MET A 32 16.47 1.73 -9.79
CA MET A 32 15.61 2.61 -10.60
C MET A 32 14.59 3.34 -9.74
N SER A 33 13.91 2.66 -8.82
CA SER A 33 12.92 3.27 -7.93
C SER A 33 13.54 4.35 -7.04
N LEU A 34 14.76 4.12 -6.52
CA LEU A 34 15.50 5.11 -5.74
C LEU A 34 15.86 6.34 -6.59
N LYS A 35 16.30 6.12 -7.83
CA LYS A 35 16.62 7.19 -8.77
C LYS A 35 15.39 8.03 -9.11
N GLU A 36 14.25 7.39 -9.35
CA GLU A 36 12.97 8.07 -9.60
C GLU A 36 12.55 8.91 -8.39
N LEU A 37 12.65 8.36 -7.18
CA LEU A 37 12.36 9.08 -5.94
C LEU A 37 13.28 10.30 -5.76
N LYS A 38 14.60 10.12 -5.91
CA LYS A 38 15.57 11.22 -5.81
C LYS A 38 15.28 12.31 -6.85
N SER A 39 14.96 11.92 -8.08
CA SER A 39 14.58 12.85 -9.15
C SER A 39 13.29 13.62 -8.80
N ALA A 40 12.27 12.94 -8.28
CA ALA A 40 11.01 13.56 -7.86
C ALA A 40 11.20 14.54 -6.69
N LEU A 41 12.17 14.28 -5.81
CA LEU A 41 12.52 15.14 -4.69
C LEU A 41 13.54 16.24 -5.03
N GLY A 42 14.08 16.25 -6.26
CA GLY A 42 15.13 17.19 -6.67
C GLY A 42 16.47 16.97 -5.94
N ILE A 43 16.77 15.72 -5.57
CA ILE A 43 17.99 15.33 -4.88
C ILE A 43 19.01 14.81 -5.90
N ASP A 44 20.12 15.54 -6.06
CA ASP A 44 21.24 15.13 -6.90
C ASP A 44 22.38 14.43 -6.13
N ASP A 45 22.26 14.29 -4.80
CA ASP A 45 23.29 13.66 -3.97
C ASP A 45 23.13 12.13 -3.91
N GLU A 46 24.18 11.44 -4.36
CA GLU A 46 24.27 9.98 -4.33
C GLU A 46 24.33 9.43 -2.90
N ASN A 47 24.77 10.21 -1.92
CA ASN A 47 25.02 9.77 -0.54
C ASN A 47 23.78 9.81 0.37
N ILE A 48 22.66 10.38 -0.08
CA ILE A 48 21.42 10.36 0.69
C ILE A 48 20.86 8.93 0.71
N THR A 49 20.70 8.40 1.91
CA THR A 49 20.06 7.12 2.19
C THR A 49 18.60 7.36 2.55
N VAL A 50 17.72 6.51 2.04
CA VAL A 50 16.28 6.55 2.37
C VAL A 50 16.06 5.56 3.50
N ASN A 51 15.44 6.00 4.59
CA ASN A 51 15.02 5.08 5.63
C ASN A 51 13.78 4.32 5.14
N GLU A 52 13.98 3.07 4.77
CA GLU A 52 12.92 2.16 4.31
C GLU A 52 11.98 1.73 5.44
N ASN A 53 12.39 1.93 6.70
CA ASN A 53 11.63 1.51 7.86
C ASN A 53 10.66 2.61 8.29
N LEU A 54 9.52 2.65 7.62
CA LEU A 54 8.39 3.48 8.02
C LEU A 54 7.79 2.89 9.30
N ASP A 55 7.99 3.61 10.42
CA ASP A 55 7.39 3.30 11.71
C ASP A 55 6.08 4.06 11.83
N PHE A 56 4.96 3.35 11.63
CA PHE A 56 3.64 3.93 11.66
C PHE A 56 2.75 3.12 12.56
N ASP A 57 2.02 3.88 13.34
CA ASP A 57 1.03 3.37 14.23
C ASP A 57 -0.25 3.02 13.44
N ILE A 58 -0.33 1.76 13.00
CA ILE A 58 -1.51 1.19 12.34
C ILE A 58 -2.78 1.28 13.20
N SER A 59 -2.66 1.52 14.52
CA SER A 59 -3.82 1.70 15.38
C SER A 59 -4.61 2.97 15.06
N LYS A 60 -3.96 3.98 14.45
CA LYS A 60 -4.62 5.20 13.99
C LYS A 60 -5.72 4.93 12.95
N ILE A 61 -5.57 3.89 12.14
CA ILE A 61 -6.56 3.52 11.12
C ILE A 61 -7.85 2.98 11.75
N ALA A 62 -7.73 2.28 12.88
CA ALA A 62 -8.89 1.69 13.56
C ALA A 62 -9.87 2.73 14.11
N ASN A 63 -9.43 3.98 14.28
CA ASN A 63 -10.20 5.06 14.87
C ASN A 63 -10.71 6.09 13.84
N ILE A 64 -10.62 5.78 12.54
CA ILE A 64 -11.11 6.68 11.49
C ILE A 64 -12.64 6.77 11.56
N ASP A 65 -13.15 8.00 11.63
CA ASP A 65 -14.56 8.31 11.41
C ASP A 65 -14.75 8.83 9.98
N PHE A 66 -15.38 8.01 9.14
CA PHE A 66 -15.59 8.34 7.74
C PHE A 66 -16.41 9.61 7.53
N GLU A 67 -17.45 9.85 8.34
CA GLU A 67 -18.32 11.02 8.14
C GLU A 67 -17.65 12.30 8.61
N GLU A 68 -16.94 12.26 9.75
CA GLU A 68 -16.15 13.40 10.21
C GLU A 68 -15.08 13.77 9.18
N ASP A 69 -14.36 12.77 8.67
CA ASP A 69 -13.30 12.99 7.69
C ASP A 69 -13.86 13.43 6.32
N PHE A 70 -15.02 12.94 5.90
CA PHE A 70 -15.67 13.38 4.67
C PHE A 70 -16.12 14.86 4.76
N ASN A 71 -16.57 15.32 5.93
CA ASN A 71 -16.85 16.74 6.12
C ASN A 71 -15.60 17.59 5.96
N GLN A 72 -14.44 17.11 6.42
CA GLN A 72 -13.15 17.77 6.19
C GLN A 72 -12.77 17.78 4.71
N VAL A 73 -12.96 16.66 3.99
CA VAL A 73 -12.76 16.58 2.54
C VAL A 73 -13.59 17.65 1.82
N ILE A 74 -14.88 17.76 2.12
CA ILE A 74 -15.76 18.80 1.52
C ILE A 74 -15.23 20.21 1.80
N ASN A 75 -14.77 20.46 3.02
CA ASN A 75 -14.28 21.77 3.43
C ASN A 75 -12.91 22.12 2.83
N ASN A 76 -12.08 21.12 2.54
CA ASN A 76 -10.73 21.34 2.02
C ASN A 76 -10.70 21.32 0.49
N ASN A 77 -11.61 20.61 -0.17
CA ASN A 77 -11.59 20.42 -1.62
C ASN A 77 -11.83 21.72 -2.41
N SER A 78 -10.85 22.08 -3.24
CA SER A 78 -10.88 23.30 -4.06
C SER A 78 -12.01 23.32 -5.09
N ASN A 79 -12.35 22.19 -5.71
CA ASN A 79 -13.42 22.14 -6.71
C ASN A 79 -14.79 22.40 -6.06
N ILE A 80 -15.02 21.88 -4.86
CA ILE A 80 -16.23 22.18 -4.09
C ILE A 80 -16.27 23.66 -3.68
N LYS A 81 -15.13 24.24 -3.28
CA LYS A 81 -15.04 25.67 -2.97
C LYS A 81 -15.38 26.54 -4.18
N ILE A 82 -14.85 26.20 -5.35
CA ILE A 82 -15.14 26.91 -6.61
C ILE A 82 -16.64 26.83 -6.93
N LYS A 83 -17.24 25.65 -6.88
CA LYS A 83 -18.68 25.47 -7.14
C LYS A 83 -19.57 26.22 -6.15
N LYS A 84 -19.15 26.37 -4.88
CA LYS A 84 -19.86 27.22 -3.91
C LYS A 84 -19.80 28.68 -4.32
N ILE A 85 -18.62 29.18 -4.72
CA ILE A 85 -18.45 30.56 -5.20
C ILE A 85 -19.29 30.81 -6.47
N GLU A 86 -19.34 29.85 -7.39
CA GLU A 86 -20.15 29.93 -8.61
C GLU A 86 -21.65 30.00 -8.28
N LEU A 87 -22.13 29.20 -7.31
CA LEU A 87 -23.50 29.27 -6.83
C LEU A 87 -23.80 30.64 -6.20
N ASP A 88 -22.95 31.10 -5.27
CA ASP A 88 -23.10 32.40 -4.61
C ASP A 88 -23.19 33.55 -5.64
N GLN A 89 -22.39 33.48 -6.73
CA GLN A 89 -22.41 34.48 -7.81
C GLN A 89 -23.70 34.49 -8.63
N VAL A 90 -24.33 33.32 -8.83
CA VAL A 90 -25.60 33.20 -9.54
C VAL A 90 -26.75 33.67 -8.65
N GLU A 91 -26.72 33.35 -7.35
CA GLU A 91 -27.71 33.80 -6.37
C GLU A 91 -27.68 35.33 -6.16
N ASP A 92 -26.50 35.94 -6.17
CA ASP A 92 -26.32 37.39 -6.00
C ASP A 92 -26.61 38.20 -7.28
N ASN A 93 -26.84 37.54 -8.42
CA ASN A 93 -27.12 38.20 -9.69
C ASN A 93 -28.62 38.48 -9.85
N ASP A 94 -29.02 39.75 -9.79
CA ASP A 94 -30.43 40.19 -9.93
C ASP A 94 -31.10 39.76 -11.25
N ASP A 95 -30.31 39.47 -12.30
CA ASP A 95 -30.79 39.02 -13.61
C ASP A 95 -30.93 37.49 -13.74
N SER A 96 -30.43 36.71 -12.76
CA SER A 96 -30.48 35.25 -12.79
C SER A 96 -31.89 34.73 -12.46
N ASP A 97 -32.31 33.71 -13.18
CA ASP A 97 -33.60 33.05 -12.97
C ASP A 97 -33.48 31.80 -12.09
N ASP A 98 -34.62 31.29 -11.61
CA ASP A 98 -34.68 30.10 -10.75
C ASP A 98 -34.00 28.88 -11.40
N TYR A 99 -33.99 28.80 -12.74
CA TYR A 99 -33.38 27.68 -13.45
C TYR A 99 -31.85 27.73 -13.39
N GLU A 100 -31.24 28.91 -13.48
CA GLU A 100 -29.79 29.09 -13.33
C GLU A 100 -29.33 28.72 -11.92
N ILE A 101 -30.07 29.15 -10.89
CA ILE A 101 -29.78 28.82 -9.48
C ILE A 101 -29.91 27.31 -9.25
N ASP A 102 -31.03 26.70 -9.66
CA ASP A 102 -31.28 25.26 -9.53
C ASP A 102 -30.17 24.43 -10.22
N ASN A 103 -29.69 24.88 -11.38
CA ASN A 103 -28.62 24.18 -12.10
C ASN A 103 -27.29 24.26 -11.34
N ALA A 104 -26.93 25.43 -10.79
CA ALA A 104 -25.72 25.60 -9.99
C ALA A 104 -25.77 24.76 -8.69
N GLU A 105 -26.92 24.72 -8.01
CA GLU A 105 -27.13 23.85 -6.85
C GLU A 105 -26.97 22.36 -7.19
N LEU A 106 -27.51 21.94 -8.33
CA LEU A 106 -27.42 20.57 -8.81
C LEU A 106 -25.97 20.19 -9.14
N GLU A 107 -25.22 21.09 -9.77
CA GLU A 107 -23.79 20.86 -10.07
C GLU A 107 -22.92 20.78 -8.81
N LEU A 108 -23.21 21.60 -7.80
CA LEU A 108 -22.56 21.52 -6.48
C LEU A 108 -22.90 20.20 -5.79
N THR A 109 -24.18 19.81 -5.78
CA THR A 109 -24.65 18.56 -5.17
C THR A 109 -24.03 17.34 -5.84
N LYS A 110 -24.01 17.31 -7.18
CA LYS A 110 -23.34 16.26 -7.94
C LYS A 110 -21.84 16.20 -7.62
N GLY A 111 -21.18 17.35 -7.56
CA GLY A 111 -19.77 17.43 -7.19
C GLY A 111 -19.47 16.83 -5.80
N LYS A 112 -20.31 17.13 -4.80
CA LYS A 112 -20.19 16.52 -3.46
C LYS A 112 -20.42 15.01 -3.49
N SER A 113 -21.38 14.54 -4.29
CA SER A 113 -21.67 13.11 -4.44
C SER A 113 -20.51 12.35 -5.09
N ASP A 114 -19.97 12.88 -6.20
CA ASP A 114 -18.83 12.26 -6.90
C ASP A 114 -17.60 12.21 -5.97
N LEU A 115 -17.34 13.30 -5.24
CA LEU A 115 -16.26 13.36 -4.25
C LEU A 115 -16.45 12.33 -3.12
N ARG A 116 -17.69 12.10 -2.68
CA ARG A 116 -18.01 11.09 -1.68
C ARG A 116 -17.70 9.69 -2.18
N LEU A 117 -18.06 9.37 -3.42
CA LEU A 117 -17.78 8.06 -4.00
C LEU A 117 -16.27 7.80 -4.06
N THR A 118 -15.50 8.75 -4.58
CA THR A 118 -14.03 8.62 -4.62
C THR A 118 -13.41 8.51 -3.23
N PHE A 119 -13.89 9.27 -2.25
CA PHE A 119 -13.39 9.20 -0.88
C PHE A 119 -13.75 7.86 -0.22
N GLN A 120 -14.95 7.35 -0.48
CA GLN A 120 -15.41 6.05 -0.02
C GLN A 120 -14.58 4.91 -0.62
N ASP A 121 -14.19 5.01 -1.89
CA ASP A 121 -13.28 4.03 -2.51
C ASP A 121 -11.91 4.04 -1.85
N ASN A 122 -11.34 5.22 -1.57
CA ASN A 122 -10.08 5.35 -0.84
C ASN A 122 -10.18 4.77 0.58
N TYR A 123 -11.27 5.05 1.29
CA TYR A 123 -11.55 4.49 2.61
C TYR A 123 -11.66 2.95 2.57
N ASN A 124 -12.41 2.40 1.62
CA ASN A 124 -12.57 0.96 1.46
C ASN A 124 -11.24 0.28 1.14
N ASN A 125 -10.43 0.87 0.26
CA ASN A 125 -9.09 0.37 -0.06
C ASN A 125 -8.17 0.37 1.16
N LEU A 126 -8.18 1.46 1.94
CA LEU A 126 -7.47 1.57 3.21
C LEU A 126 -7.89 0.45 4.17
N MET A 127 -9.20 0.31 4.40
CA MET A 127 -9.72 -0.67 5.36
C MET A 127 -9.48 -2.12 4.92
N ASN A 128 -9.55 -2.40 3.62
CA ASN A 128 -9.18 -3.69 3.04
C ASN A 128 -7.70 -4.00 3.29
N SER A 129 -6.80 -3.06 3.00
CA SER A 129 -5.36 -3.25 3.27
C SER A 129 -5.06 -3.38 4.76
N TYR A 130 -5.81 -2.69 5.62
CA TYR A 130 -5.68 -2.80 7.08
C TYR A 130 -6.07 -4.20 7.59
N ASN A 131 -7.14 -4.77 7.04
CA ASN A 131 -7.54 -6.13 7.38
C ASN A 131 -6.56 -7.17 6.82
N SER A 132 -6.01 -6.95 5.62
CA SER A 132 -4.96 -7.81 5.05
C SER A 132 -3.74 -7.87 5.96
N ILE A 133 -3.20 -6.72 6.40
CA ILE A 133 -1.98 -6.72 7.24
C ILE A 133 -2.19 -7.45 8.56
N LYS A 134 -3.38 -7.34 9.16
CA LYS A 134 -3.73 -8.07 10.39
C LYS A 134 -3.70 -9.58 10.15
N ASN A 135 -4.26 -10.03 9.02
CA ASN A 135 -4.24 -11.44 8.64
C ASN A 135 -2.82 -11.93 8.33
N SER A 136 -2.01 -11.12 7.65
CA SER A 136 -0.63 -11.45 7.32
C SER A 136 0.26 -11.50 8.56
N MET A 137 0.02 -10.64 9.56
CA MET A 137 0.70 -10.70 10.86
C MET A 137 0.44 -12.03 11.59
N ASN A 138 -0.80 -12.52 11.57
CA ASN A 138 -1.14 -13.82 12.15
C ASN A 138 -0.42 -14.96 11.41
N LYS A 139 -0.45 -14.96 10.07
CA LYS A 139 0.26 -15.96 9.25
C LYS A 139 1.77 -15.94 9.49
N LEU A 140 2.35 -14.75 9.62
CA LEU A 140 3.77 -14.58 9.92
C LEU A 140 4.12 -15.21 11.27
N THR A 141 3.33 -14.91 12.31
CA THR A 141 3.49 -15.48 13.66
C THR A 141 3.41 -17.02 13.62
N ASP A 142 2.46 -17.57 12.88
CA ASP A 142 2.30 -19.02 12.72
C ASP A 142 3.53 -19.66 12.04
N LYS A 143 4.06 -19.02 10.99
CA LYS A 143 5.28 -19.49 10.28
C LYS A 143 6.53 -19.38 11.16
N GLU A 144 6.66 -18.34 11.96
CA GLU A 144 7.76 -18.18 12.92
C GLU A 144 7.74 -19.31 13.96
N ASN A 145 6.56 -19.58 14.54
CA ASN A 145 6.38 -20.68 15.48
C ASN A 145 6.68 -22.05 14.84
N ALA A 146 6.18 -22.30 13.63
CA ALA A 146 6.43 -23.54 12.91
C ALA A 146 7.93 -23.75 12.61
N PHE A 147 8.63 -22.70 12.19
CA PHE A 147 10.08 -22.74 11.97
C PHE A 147 10.85 -23.00 13.26
N ASN A 148 10.50 -22.33 14.36
CA ASN A 148 11.14 -22.54 15.66
C ASN A 148 10.98 -23.99 16.15
N ILE A 149 9.80 -24.58 15.98
CA ILE A 149 9.56 -26.00 16.30
C ILE A 149 10.44 -26.91 15.42
N LYS A 150 10.53 -26.64 14.11
CA LYS A 150 11.39 -27.41 13.19
C LYS A 150 12.86 -27.31 13.59
N LYS A 151 13.34 -26.12 13.95
CA LYS A 151 14.71 -25.91 14.44
C LYS A 151 15.02 -26.74 15.68
N VAL A 152 14.10 -26.80 16.66
CA VAL A 152 14.24 -27.66 17.84
C VAL A 152 14.28 -29.13 17.44
N LYS A 153 13.36 -29.58 16.57
CA LYS A 153 13.35 -30.97 16.08
C LYS A 153 14.64 -31.36 15.37
N LEU A 154 15.22 -30.44 14.58
CA LEU A 154 16.50 -30.66 13.91
C LEU A 154 17.64 -30.83 14.92
N ASN A 155 17.71 -29.97 15.93
CA ASN A 155 18.73 -30.04 16.98
C ASN A 155 18.71 -31.36 17.75
N HIS A 156 17.53 -32.01 17.83
CA HIS A 156 17.36 -33.33 18.43
C HIS A 156 17.46 -34.49 17.42
N GLY A 157 17.75 -34.23 16.15
CA GLY A 157 17.92 -35.23 15.10
C GLY A 157 16.61 -35.86 14.60
N TYR A 158 15.45 -35.26 14.89
CA TYR A 158 14.14 -35.79 14.49
C TYR A 158 13.75 -35.45 13.05
N ILE A 159 14.38 -34.47 12.43
CA ILE A 159 14.15 -34.05 11.05
C ILE A 159 15.47 -33.82 10.33
N SER A 160 15.42 -33.77 9.01
CA SER A 160 16.59 -33.44 8.18
C SER A 160 16.86 -31.92 8.10
N ASN A 161 18.10 -31.54 7.72
CA ASN A 161 18.43 -30.14 7.40
C ASN A 161 17.51 -29.59 6.30
N LYS A 162 17.26 -30.38 5.24
CA LYS A 162 16.39 -29.99 4.13
C LYS A 162 14.99 -29.58 4.60
N GLU A 163 14.35 -30.36 5.46
CA GLU A 163 13.03 -30.01 6.01
C GLU A 163 13.04 -28.73 6.86
N CYS A 164 14.16 -28.43 7.51
CA CYS A 164 14.32 -27.19 8.27
C CYS A 164 14.55 -25.99 7.34
N GLU A 165 15.33 -26.18 6.27
CA GLU A 165 15.56 -25.18 5.22
C GLU A 165 14.28 -24.83 4.46
N GLU A 166 13.45 -25.81 4.11
CA GLU A 166 12.14 -25.58 3.50
C GLU A 166 11.23 -24.74 4.41
N ALA A 167 11.22 -25.01 5.72
CA ALA A 167 10.48 -24.21 6.69
C ALA A 167 11.02 -22.77 6.81
N TYR A 168 12.34 -22.61 6.72
CA TYR A 168 12.98 -21.29 6.71
C TYR A 168 12.60 -20.49 5.46
N ILE A 169 12.63 -21.11 4.28
CA ILE A 169 12.21 -20.46 3.02
C ILE A 169 10.75 -20.01 3.11
N GLN A 170 9.85 -20.84 3.64
CA GLN A 170 8.46 -20.46 3.85
C GLN A 170 8.30 -19.25 4.79
N LEU A 171 9.12 -19.18 5.85
CA LEU A 171 9.13 -18.03 6.75
C LEU A 171 9.61 -16.76 6.03
N ILE A 172 10.70 -16.84 5.27
CA ILE A 172 11.22 -15.70 4.50
C ILE A 172 10.21 -15.20 3.47
N ASN A 173 9.54 -16.11 2.75
CA ASN A 173 8.49 -15.73 1.81
C ASN A 173 7.32 -15.01 2.50
N GLN A 174 6.90 -15.48 3.68
CA GLN A 174 5.83 -14.83 4.44
C GLN A 174 6.26 -13.46 5.00
N LYS A 175 7.54 -13.29 5.38
CA LYS A 175 8.08 -11.98 5.77
C LYS A 175 8.05 -10.98 4.62
N SER A 176 8.44 -11.42 3.42
CA SER A 176 8.37 -10.60 2.21
C SER A 176 6.93 -10.15 1.90
N GLU A 177 5.96 -11.07 1.96
CA GLU A 177 4.55 -10.74 1.75
C GLU A 177 4.03 -9.75 2.80
N TYR A 178 4.40 -9.94 4.08
CA TYR A 178 4.04 -9.00 5.14
C TYR A 178 4.57 -7.58 4.86
N ILE A 179 5.82 -7.45 4.42
CA ILE A 179 6.40 -6.14 4.06
C ILE A 179 5.64 -5.51 2.89
N LYS A 180 5.30 -6.30 1.86
CA LYS A 180 4.51 -5.81 0.71
C LYS A 180 3.12 -5.34 1.11
N GLU A 181 2.43 -6.07 1.98
CA GLU A 181 1.13 -5.67 2.50
C GLU A 181 1.23 -4.40 3.38
N LYS A 182 2.30 -4.30 4.19
CA LYS A 182 2.60 -3.11 4.99
C LYS A 182 2.80 -1.88 4.10
N ASN A 183 3.56 -2.01 3.02
CA ASN A 183 3.77 -0.93 2.04
C ASN A 183 2.48 -0.55 1.30
N THR A 184 1.64 -1.54 0.98
CA THR A 184 0.34 -1.28 0.36
C THR A 184 -0.58 -0.49 1.29
N LEU A 185 -0.62 -0.86 2.58
CA LEU A 185 -1.35 -0.12 3.61
C LEU A 185 -0.88 1.34 3.68
N TYR A 186 0.44 1.57 3.65
CA TYR A 186 1.00 2.90 3.68
C TYR A 186 0.53 3.78 2.53
N VAL A 187 0.64 3.27 1.32
CA VAL A 187 0.23 4.02 0.13
C VAL A 187 -1.26 4.36 0.20
N ASN A 188 -2.11 3.41 0.62
CA ASN A 188 -3.54 3.66 0.76
C ASN A 188 -3.85 4.68 1.86
N TYR A 189 -3.12 4.63 2.99
CA TYR A 189 -3.27 5.60 4.07
C TYR A 189 -2.85 7.01 3.63
N LEU A 190 -1.75 7.14 2.91
CA LEU A 190 -1.31 8.43 2.36
C LEU A 190 -2.33 8.99 1.36
N LYS A 191 -2.85 8.18 0.44
CA LYS A 191 -3.90 8.60 -0.50
C LYS A 191 -5.16 9.08 0.23
N TYR A 192 -5.57 8.36 1.27
CA TYR A 192 -6.70 8.74 2.11
C TYR A 192 -6.47 10.11 2.78
N MET A 193 -5.30 10.29 3.41
CA MET A 193 -4.92 11.55 4.07
C MET A 193 -4.77 12.71 3.09
N GLN A 194 -4.15 12.50 1.92
CA GLN A 194 -4.02 13.51 0.87
C GLN A 194 -5.37 14.07 0.45
N MET A 195 -6.34 13.17 0.20
CA MET A 195 -7.69 13.58 -0.18
C MET A 195 -8.42 14.30 0.96
N LYS A 196 -8.25 13.84 2.21
CA LYS A 196 -8.77 14.50 3.42
C LYS A 196 -8.24 15.93 3.57
N ASP A 197 -6.95 16.13 3.31
CA ASP A 197 -6.28 17.43 3.40
C ASP A 197 -6.56 18.33 2.17
N GLY A 198 -7.26 17.81 1.15
CA GLY A 198 -7.67 18.56 -0.04
C GLY A 198 -6.64 18.58 -1.16
N TYR A 199 -5.59 17.77 -1.08
CA TYR A 199 -4.67 17.56 -2.20
C TYR A 199 -5.34 16.74 -3.30
N LEU A 200 -5.26 17.23 -4.53
CA LEU A 200 -5.74 16.50 -5.71
C LEU A 200 -4.80 15.33 -6.01
N ILE A 201 -5.39 14.16 -6.32
CA ILE A 201 -4.70 13.03 -6.96
C ILE A 201 -4.96 13.12 -8.46
#